data_AF-A0A2H3BXC5-F1
#
_entry.id   AF-A0A2H3BXC5-F1
#
_cell.length_a   1.000
_cell.length_b   1.000
_cell.length_c   1.000
_cell.angle_alpha   90.00
_cell.angle_beta   90.00
_cell.angle_gamma   90.00
#
_symmetry.space_group_name_H-M   'P 1'
#
loop_
_entity.id
_entity.type
_entity.pdbx_description
1 polymer ?
#
loop_
_entity_poly.entity_id
_entity_poly.type
_entity_poly.pdbx_seq_one_letter_code
_entity_poly.pdbx_strand_id
1 'polypeptide(L)'
;MLPTPVSFSRRPFRRNGGSSLDKPRRRILDSLLTRARVTNLAVLLLAAFSAISFLVNLSLYFSASSTHDESLPHSIVSTIARHRALANLNHLVIVPGHAIWKGADSASRSDVNDWVLEPYQREGNRVETFYQHITRGAEITLKDEHALVVFSGGQTRTSSTTTEAESYLRLALNSNVFGESSHPYPRATTENYALDSFQNLLFSIARFHEYSGHYPDHITVVGYEMKRARFTDLHRAALRWPKEKFHYIGIDPKVEEASALARQGEQQNGYRPYSKDFYGCHSDLLAKRKSRNPFSRFHSYLTSSPELRELFEYCPSPSTTVFQGKLPWD
;
A
#
# COMPACT_ATOMS: atom_id res chain seq x y z
N MET A 1 74.26 -21.45 -70.11
CA MET A 1 74.06 -22.80 -69.55
C MET A 1 74.57 -22.78 -68.11
N LEU A 2 73.82 -23.37 -67.17
CA LEU A 2 74.09 -23.38 -65.71
C LEU A 2 75.55 -23.75 -65.36
N PRO A 3 76.05 -23.25 -64.21
CA PRO A 3 76.11 -24.14 -63.05
C PRO A 3 75.80 -23.47 -61.68
N THR A 4 75.35 -24.30 -60.74
CA THR A 4 75.24 -24.05 -59.28
C THR A 4 76.63 -24.03 -58.59
N PRO A 5 76.77 -23.52 -57.36
CA PRO A 5 76.73 -24.42 -56.19
C PRO A 5 76.21 -23.82 -54.85
N VAL A 6 76.12 -24.75 -53.89
CA VAL A 6 75.59 -24.75 -52.51
C VAL A 6 76.55 -24.13 -51.49
N SER A 7 76.06 -23.50 -50.39
CA SER A 7 76.44 -23.82 -48.97
C SER A 7 75.98 -22.84 -47.86
N PHE A 8 75.28 -23.42 -46.87
CA PHE A 8 75.30 -23.29 -45.39
C PHE A 8 75.25 -21.95 -44.58
N SER A 9 74.12 -21.82 -43.84
CA SER A 9 73.89 -21.58 -42.38
C SER A 9 74.66 -20.53 -41.56
N ARG A 10 73.90 -19.68 -40.84
CA ARG A 10 74.15 -19.29 -39.42
C ARG A 10 72.92 -18.64 -38.75
N ARG A 11 72.49 -19.16 -37.59
CA ARG A 11 71.67 -18.44 -36.57
C ARG A 11 72.60 -17.66 -35.62
N PRO A 12 72.10 -16.62 -34.92
CA PRO A 12 71.95 -16.78 -33.46
C PRO A 12 70.78 -16.03 -32.77
N PHE A 13 70.29 -16.67 -31.68
CA PHE A 13 69.84 -16.19 -30.34
C PHE A 13 68.93 -14.96 -30.07
N ARG A 14 67.69 -15.28 -29.61
CA ARG A 14 67.02 -15.03 -28.28
C ARG A 14 67.00 -13.62 -27.61
N ARG A 15 65.79 -13.13 -27.25
CA ARG A 15 65.47 -12.59 -25.90
C ARG A 15 63.96 -12.54 -25.58
N ASN A 16 63.60 -12.96 -24.36
CA ASN A 16 62.27 -13.00 -23.73
C ASN A 16 61.80 -11.63 -23.21
N GLY A 17 60.47 -11.47 -23.04
CA GLY A 17 59.87 -10.80 -21.87
C GLY A 17 58.74 -9.80 -22.14
N GLY A 18 57.61 -9.95 -21.43
CA GLY A 18 56.68 -8.82 -21.15
C GLY A 18 55.18 -9.14 -21.17
N SER A 19 54.61 -9.39 -19.99
CA SER A 19 53.18 -9.39 -19.67
C SER A 19 52.56 -7.98 -19.70
N SER A 20 51.29 -7.82 -20.11
CA SER A 20 50.42 -6.75 -19.59
C SER A 20 48.93 -7.02 -19.86
N LEU A 21 48.17 -7.09 -18.78
CA LEU A 21 46.72 -6.85 -18.74
C LEU A 21 46.42 -5.45 -19.26
N ASP A 22 45.48 -5.29 -20.20
CA ASP A 22 44.78 -4.01 -20.40
C ASP A 22 43.47 -4.14 -21.21
N LYS A 23 42.34 -3.90 -20.51
CA LYS A 23 41.10 -3.20 -20.92
C LYS A 23 40.05 -3.90 -21.82
N PRO A 24 38.89 -4.31 -21.25
CA PRO A 24 37.64 -4.58 -21.96
C PRO A 24 37.07 -3.34 -22.68
N ARG A 25 37.38 -2.13 -22.19
CA ARG A 25 36.87 -0.84 -22.73
C ARG A 25 37.27 -0.58 -24.19
N ARG A 26 38.44 -1.07 -24.63
CA ARG A 26 38.90 -0.91 -26.02
C ARG A 26 38.02 -1.69 -27.00
N ARG A 27 37.55 -2.89 -26.64
CA ARG A 27 36.68 -3.72 -27.50
C ARG A 27 35.31 -3.09 -27.80
N ILE A 28 34.75 -2.29 -26.89
CA ILE A 28 33.46 -1.63 -27.11
C ILE A 28 33.62 -0.49 -28.12
N LEU A 29 34.63 0.36 -27.95
CA LEU A 29 34.93 1.43 -28.91
C LEU A 29 35.30 0.85 -30.27
N ASP A 30 36.11 -0.21 -30.32
CA ASP A 30 36.45 -0.88 -31.56
C ASP A 30 35.20 -1.48 -32.23
N SER A 31 34.30 -2.09 -31.47
CA SER A 31 33.00 -2.57 -31.96
C SER A 31 32.11 -1.44 -32.49
N LEU A 32 32.03 -0.31 -31.79
CA LEU A 32 31.26 0.87 -32.22
C LEU A 32 31.87 1.57 -33.45
N LEU A 33 33.19 1.46 -33.62
CA LEU A 33 33.95 2.02 -34.74
C LEU A 33 34.18 1.00 -35.87
N THR A 34 33.69 -0.25 -35.74
CA THR A 34 33.71 -1.19 -36.85
C THR A 34 32.84 -0.66 -37.97
N ARG A 35 33.30 -0.82 -39.22
CA ARG A 35 32.52 -0.42 -40.40
C ARG A 35 31.23 -1.23 -40.43
N ALA A 36 30.16 -0.64 -39.94
CA ALA A 36 28.82 -1.17 -40.09
C ALA A 36 28.52 -1.22 -41.60
N ARG A 37 28.02 -2.37 -42.10
CA ARG A 37 27.57 -2.52 -43.49
C ARG A 37 26.22 -1.83 -43.72
N VAL A 38 26.02 -0.68 -43.09
CA VAL A 38 24.84 0.14 -43.25
C VAL A 38 25.12 1.02 -44.45
N THR A 39 24.30 0.91 -45.49
CA THR A 39 24.45 1.76 -46.67
C THR A 39 24.27 3.23 -46.25
N ASN A 40 24.95 4.17 -46.92
CA ASN A 40 24.78 5.61 -46.67
C ASN A 40 23.29 6.01 -46.71
N LEU A 41 22.50 5.32 -47.54
CA LEU A 41 21.04 5.46 -47.60
C LEU A 41 20.35 5.09 -46.28
N ALA A 42 20.71 3.97 -45.64
CA ALA A 42 20.11 3.57 -44.38
C ALA A 42 20.47 4.51 -43.22
N VAL A 43 21.68 5.09 -43.20
CA VAL A 43 22.05 6.14 -42.24
C VAL A 43 21.21 7.39 -42.44
N LEU A 44 21.04 7.83 -43.69
CA LEU A 44 20.21 9.00 -44.03
C LEU A 44 18.74 8.78 -43.66
N LEU A 45 18.20 7.60 -43.93
CA LEU A 45 16.82 7.25 -43.56
C LEU A 45 16.64 7.25 -42.04
N LEU A 46 17.55 6.63 -41.27
CA LEU A 46 17.48 6.62 -39.81
C LEU A 46 17.60 8.01 -39.20
N ALA A 47 18.49 8.85 -39.75
CA ALA A 47 18.63 10.26 -39.34
C ALA A 47 17.37 11.08 -39.69
N ALA A 48 16.76 10.83 -40.84
CA ALA A 48 15.51 11.48 -41.21
C ALA A 48 14.35 11.03 -40.30
N PHE A 49 14.23 9.73 -40.01
CA PHE A 49 13.21 9.22 -39.08
C PHE A 49 13.41 9.76 -37.66
N SER A 50 14.65 9.86 -37.16
CA SER A 50 14.92 10.42 -35.85
C SER A 50 14.65 11.93 -35.81
N ALA A 51 15.01 12.67 -36.87
CA ALA A 51 14.70 14.09 -36.99
C ALA A 51 13.18 14.35 -37.05
N ILE A 52 12.44 13.57 -37.85
CA ILE A 52 10.98 13.65 -37.91
C ILE A 52 10.36 13.31 -36.55
N SER A 53 10.80 12.22 -35.91
CA SER A 53 10.34 11.84 -34.57
C SER A 53 10.60 12.93 -33.54
N PHE A 54 11.80 13.51 -33.55
CA PHE A 54 12.16 14.63 -32.67
C PHE A 54 11.28 15.85 -32.93
N LEU A 55 11.08 16.25 -34.20
CA LEU A 55 10.24 17.39 -34.57
C LEU A 55 8.78 17.17 -34.22
N VAL A 56 8.24 15.96 -34.38
CA VAL A 56 6.88 15.61 -33.97
C VAL A 56 6.74 15.70 -32.45
N ASN A 57 7.67 15.11 -31.68
CA ASN A 57 7.64 15.20 -30.22
C ASN A 57 7.81 16.64 -29.72
N LEU A 58 8.68 17.41 -30.37
CA LEU A 58 8.90 18.83 -30.05
C LEU A 58 7.66 19.67 -30.39
N SER A 59 7.03 19.42 -31.54
CA SER A 59 5.76 20.05 -31.93
C SER A 59 4.65 19.71 -30.96
N LEU A 60 4.52 18.46 -30.52
CA LEU A 60 3.55 18.05 -29.50
C LEU A 60 3.82 18.73 -28.15
N TYR A 61 5.09 18.85 -27.74
CA TYR A 61 5.49 19.55 -26.52
C TYR A 61 5.10 21.03 -26.53
N PHE A 62 5.36 21.73 -27.65
CA PHE A 62 4.99 23.14 -27.79
C PHE A 62 3.50 23.36 -28.04
N SER A 63 2.83 22.47 -28.79
CA SER A 63 1.39 22.53 -29.04
C SER A 63 0.59 22.27 -27.75
N ALA A 64 1.09 21.38 -26.88
CA ALA A 64 0.51 21.11 -25.56
C ALA A 64 0.52 22.33 -24.62
N SER A 65 1.26 23.39 -24.94
CA SER A 65 1.31 24.64 -24.16
C SER A 65 0.35 25.73 -24.65
N SER A 66 -0.52 25.45 -25.64
CA SER A 66 -1.28 26.52 -26.34
C SER A 66 -2.80 26.35 -26.42
N THR A 67 -3.41 25.62 -25.48
CA THR A 67 -4.86 25.69 -25.24
C THR A 67 -5.13 25.89 -23.75
N HIS A 68 -4.99 27.14 -23.30
CA HIS A 68 -5.51 27.57 -22.02
C HIS A 68 -7.04 27.67 -22.11
N ASP A 69 -7.71 26.57 -21.80
CA ASP A 69 -9.07 26.62 -21.28
C ASP A 69 -8.93 26.80 -19.76
N GLU A 70 -9.16 28.01 -19.24
CA GLU A 70 -9.08 28.36 -17.81
C GLU A 70 -10.03 27.52 -16.92
N SER A 71 -10.86 26.67 -17.50
CA SER A 71 -11.89 25.91 -16.79
C SER A 71 -11.50 24.47 -16.41
N LEU A 72 -10.38 23.94 -16.91
CA LEU A 72 -10.02 22.53 -16.69
C LEU A 72 -8.86 22.36 -15.69
N PRO A 73 -9.03 21.50 -14.66
CA PRO A 73 -7.98 21.24 -13.67
C PRO A 73 -6.73 20.62 -14.33
N HIS A 74 -5.57 21.25 -14.14
CA HIS A 74 -4.27 20.80 -14.69
C HIS A 74 -3.82 19.41 -14.19
N SER A 75 -4.42 18.91 -13.10
CA SER A 75 -4.15 17.59 -12.53
C SER A 75 -5.33 17.18 -11.64
N ILE A 76 -5.57 15.86 -11.47
CA ILE A 76 -6.54 15.34 -10.49
C ILE A 76 -6.26 15.86 -9.07
N VAL A 77 -5.01 16.22 -8.76
CA VAL A 77 -4.66 16.84 -7.47
C VAL A 77 -5.36 18.17 -7.28
N SER A 78 -5.54 18.96 -8.35
CA SER A 78 -6.23 20.24 -8.28
C SER A 78 -7.75 20.12 -8.08
N THR A 79 -8.33 18.93 -8.26
CA THR A 79 -9.74 18.65 -7.95
C THR A 79 -9.97 18.23 -6.50
N ILE A 80 -8.92 18.06 -5.70
CA ILE A 80 -9.04 17.62 -4.29
C ILE A 80 -9.26 18.86 -3.41
N ALA A 81 -10.50 19.09 -3.03
CA ALA A 81 -10.83 20.07 -1.99
C ALA A 81 -10.60 19.46 -0.60
N ARG A 82 -9.73 20.06 0.21
CA ARG A 82 -9.50 19.67 1.61
C ARG A 82 -10.19 20.64 2.56
N HIS A 83 -10.96 20.10 3.50
CA HIS A 83 -11.61 20.92 4.52
C HIS A 83 -10.56 21.51 5.47
N ARG A 84 -10.69 22.79 5.88
CA ARG A 84 -9.68 23.47 6.72
C ARG A 84 -9.43 22.75 8.05
N ALA A 85 -10.46 22.13 8.62
CA ALA A 85 -10.34 21.32 9.84
C ALA A 85 -9.39 20.12 9.70
N LEU A 86 -8.96 19.76 8.49
CA LEU A 86 -8.04 18.65 8.24
C LEU A 86 -6.56 19.05 8.36
N ALA A 87 -6.26 20.35 8.28
CA ALA A 87 -4.89 20.84 8.19
C ALA A 87 -4.04 20.47 9.42
N ASN A 88 -4.66 20.48 10.60
CA ASN A 88 -3.98 20.24 11.88
C ASN A 88 -4.09 18.79 12.38
N LEU A 89 -4.66 17.87 11.59
CA LEU A 89 -4.80 16.50 12.05
C LEU A 89 -3.44 15.82 12.12
N ASN A 90 -3.16 15.10 13.19
CA ASN A 90 -1.91 14.32 13.32
C ASN A 90 -2.12 13.00 14.07
N HIS A 91 -3.35 12.67 14.44
CA HIS A 91 -3.68 11.45 15.15
C HIS A 91 -4.66 10.61 14.32
N LEU A 92 -4.19 9.45 13.89
CA LEU A 92 -5.00 8.48 13.16
C LEU A 92 -5.65 7.50 14.14
N VAL A 93 -6.98 7.52 14.22
CA VAL A 93 -7.79 6.53 14.95
C VAL A 93 -8.34 5.51 13.95
N ILE A 94 -8.00 4.24 14.10
CA ILE A 94 -8.39 3.18 13.18
C ILE A 94 -9.43 2.29 13.85
N VAL A 95 -10.54 2.06 13.17
CA VAL A 95 -11.55 1.06 13.56
C VAL A 95 -11.62 -0.01 12.46
N PRO A 96 -10.94 -1.17 12.64
CA PRO A 96 -10.98 -2.25 11.66
C PRO A 96 -12.36 -2.92 11.59
N GLY A 97 -12.88 -3.05 10.38
CA GLY A 97 -14.10 -3.77 10.06
C GLY A 97 -13.97 -5.27 10.32
N HIS A 98 -15.09 -5.87 10.73
CA HIS A 98 -15.20 -7.31 11.01
C HIS A 98 -16.47 -7.93 10.41
N ALA A 99 -17.46 -7.12 10.10
CA ALA A 99 -18.77 -7.49 9.58
C ALA A 99 -19.34 -6.29 8.81
N ILE A 100 -20.46 -6.50 8.11
CA ILE A 100 -21.15 -5.43 7.39
C ILE A 100 -22.51 -5.20 8.02
N TRP A 101 -22.77 -3.99 8.50
CA TRP A 101 -24.11 -3.59 8.90
C TRP A 101 -24.94 -3.20 7.69
N LYS A 102 -26.08 -3.86 7.49
CA LYS A 102 -27.02 -3.65 6.37
C LYS A 102 -28.39 -3.13 6.81
N GLY A 103 -28.58 -2.90 8.11
CA GLY A 103 -29.80 -2.29 8.65
C GLY A 103 -30.06 -0.88 8.10
N ALA A 104 -31.30 -0.42 8.27
CA ALA A 104 -31.73 0.93 7.91
C ALA A 104 -31.84 1.86 9.13
N ASP A 105 -32.20 1.32 10.29
CA ASP A 105 -32.38 2.05 11.54
C ASP A 105 -31.29 1.68 12.55
N SER A 106 -30.62 2.67 13.13
CA SER A 106 -29.61 2.42 14.17
C SER A 106 -30.19 1.82 15.45
N ALA A 107 -31.50 1.95 15.69
CA ALA A 107 -32.17 1.29 16.80
C ALA A 107 -32.15 -0.24 16.67
N SER A 108 -32.17 -0.78 15.45
CA SER A 108 -32.10 -2.23 15.18
C SER A 108 -30.67 -2.77 15.07
N ARG A 109 -29.64 -1.97 15.40
CA ARG A 109 -28.23 -2.40 15.32
C ARG A 109 -27.89 -3.66 16.13
N SER A 110 -28.68 -4.00 17.15
CA SER A 110 -28.51 -5.22 17.95
C SER A 110 -29.16 -6.45 17.30
N ASP A 111 -29.95 -6.29 16.25
CA ASP A 111 -30.52 -7.40 15.48
C ASP A 111 -29.46 -8.01 14.56
N VAL A 112 -29.10 -9.26 14.83
CA VAL A 112 -28.13 -10.06 14.06
C VAL A 112 -28.53 -10.16 12.58
N ASN A 113 -29.82 -10.10 12.25
CA ASN A 113 -30.31 -10.17 10.87
C ASN A 113 -29.98 -8.93 10.04
N ASP A 114 -29.71 -7.80 10.70
CA ASP A 114 -29.26 -6.55 10.08
C ASP A 114 -27.75 -6.51 9.86
N TRP A 115 -27.06 -7.64 10.06
CA TRP A 115 -25.64 -7.79 9.80
C TRP A 115 -25.36 -8.92 8.81
N VAL A 116 -24.34 -8.73 7.98
CA VAL A 116 -23.71 -9.80 7.22
C VAL A 116 -22.53 -10.32 8.06
N LEU A 117 -22.71 -11.53 8.58
CA LEU A 117 -21.81 -12.18 9.54
C LEU A 117 -21.33 -13.53 9.00
N GLU A 118 -20.12 -13.91 9.39
CA GLU A 118 -19.66 -15.30 9.31
C GLU A 118 -20.45 -16.20 10.26
N PRO A 119 -20.49 -17.52 10.00
CA PRO A 119 -21.13 -18.48 10.90
C PRO A 119 -20.68 -18.33 12.37
N TYR A 120 -19.37 -18.25 12.62
CA TYR A 120 -18.81 -18.11 13.97
C TYR A 120 -19.08 -16.74 14.63
N GLN A 121 -19.56 -15.76 13.86
CA GLN A 121 -19.83 -14.40 14.36
C GLN A 121 -21.26 -14.21 14.87
N ARG A 122 -22.16 -15.17 14.62
CA ARG A 122 -23.57 -15.07 15.02
C ARG A 122 -23.77 -15.29 16.53
N GLU A 123 -22.84 -15.97 17.17
CA GLU A 123 -22.88 -16.27 18.60
C GLU A 123 -22.07 -15.26 19.43
N GLY A 124 -22.41 -15.09 20.70
CA GLY A 124 -21.60 -14.33 21.67
C GLY A 124 -21.74 -12.81 21.63
N ASN A 125 -22.87 -12.28 21.16
CA ASN A 125 -23.20 -10.83 21.14
C ASN A 125 -22.12 -9.94 20.49
N ARG A 126 -21.54 -10.39 19.38
CA ARG A 126 -20.46 -9.67 18.68
C ARG A 126 -20.90 -8.37 18.00
N VAL A 127 -22.18 -8.28 17.62
CA VAL A 127 -22.74 -7.07 17.00
C VAL A 127 -22.65 -5.86 17.93
N GLU A 128 -22.89 -6.07 19.23
CA GLU A 128 -22.72 -5.04 20.25
C GLU A 128 -21.26 -4.64 20.40
N THR A 129 -20.32 -5.60 20.34
CA THR A 129 -18.89 -5.29 20.37
C THR A 129 -18.45 -4.47 19.15
N PHE A 130 -18.98 -4.75 17.95
CA PHE A 130 -18.69 -3.93 16.77
C PHE A 130 -19.17 -2.49 16.95
N TYR A 131 -20.37 -2.31 17.52
CA TYR A 131 -20.88 -0.98 17.84
C TYR A 131 -20.05 -0.26 18.91
N GLN A 132 -19.53 -0.99 19.91
CA GLN A 132 -18.60 -0.44 20.89
C GLN A 132 -17.27 -0.01 20.26
N HIS A 133 -16.76 -0.72 19.25
CA HIS A 133 -15.59 -0.27 18.49
C HIS A 133 -15.87 1.05 17.76
N ILE A 134 -17.03 1.16 17.12
CA ILE A 134 -17.46 2.35 16.39
C ILE A 134 -17.57 3.56 17.34
N THR A 135 -18.35 3.41 18.41
CA THR A 135 -18.57 4.47 19.42
C THR A 135 -17.26 4.89 20.07
N ARG A 136 -16.38 3.95 20.44
CA ARG A 136 -15.09 4.27 21.03
C ARG A 136 -14.18 5.04 20.08
N GLY A 137 -14.16 4.70 18.79
CA GLY A 137 -13.42 5.47 17.78
C GLY A 137 -13.95 6.90 17.64
N ALA A 138 -15.27 7.07 17.65
CA ALA A 138 -15.91 8.38 17.63
C ALA A 138 -15.60 9.20 18.89
N GLU A 139 -15.69 8.61 20.08
CA GLU A 139 -15.38 9.28 21.36
C GLU A 139 -13.95 9.83 21.41
N ILE A 140 -12.96 9.07 20.94
CA ILE A 140 -11.57 9.55 20.90
C ILE A 140 -11.48 10.77 19.99
N THR A 141 -12.14 10.71 18.84
CA THR A 141 -12.14 11.79 17.86
C THR A 141 -12.87 13.04 18.36
N LEU A 142 -13.94 12.88 19.15
CA LEU A 142 -14.62 14.00 19.80
C LEU A 142 -13.76 14.65 20.91
N LYS A 143 -12.93 13.86 21.60
CA LYS A 143 -12.06 14.34 22.68
C LYS A 143 -10.76 14.97 22.20
N ASP A 144 -10.25 14.53 21.06
CA ASP A 144 -9.01 15.03 20.46
C ASP A 144 -9.30 15.74 19.13
N GLU A 145 -9.11 17.05 19.10
CA GLU A 145 -9.35 17.89 17.92
C GLU A 145 -8.41 17.56 16.74
N HIS A 146 -7.27 16.93 17.00
CA HIS A 146 -6.28 16.53 15.99
C HIS A 146 -6.50 15.11 15.45
N ALA A 147 -7.51 14.41 15.96
CA ALA A 147 -7.82 13.04 15.57
C ALA A 147 -8.70 12.96 14.32
N LEU A 148 -8.42 11.96 13.47
CA LEU A 148 -9.25 11.50 12.35
C LEU A 148 -9.63 10.04 12.62
N VAL A 149 -10.93 9.71 12.65
CA VAL A 149 -11.35 8.30 12.63
C VAL A 149 -11.45 7.78 11.21
N VAL A 150 -10.73 6.68 10.95
CA VAL A 150 -10.78 5.91 9.72
C VAL A 150 -11.39 4.54 10.04
N PHE A 151 -12.62 4.31 9.57
CA PHE A 151 -13.18 2.96 9.52
C PHE A 151 -12.52 2.23 8.36
N SER A 152 -11.91 1.06 8.59
CA SER A 152 -11.09 0.38 7.58
C SER A 152 -11.53 -1.06 7.36
N GLY A 153 -11.79 -1.42 6.11
CA GLY A 153 -12.20 -2.77 5.72
C GLY A 153 -12.93 -2.74 4.39
N GLY A 154 -12.51 -3.59 3.47
CA GLY A 154 -12.99 -3.63 2.10
C GLY A 154 -14.25 -4.46 1.87
N GLN A 155 -14.56 -4.67 0.60
CA GLN A 155 -15.72 -5.46 0.15
C GLN A 155 -15.38 -6.96 0.13
N THR A 156 -15.31 -7.57 1.31
CA THR A 156 -14.86 -8.97 1.47
C THR A 156 -15.96 -10.02 1.31
N ARG A 157 -17.22 -9.58 1.17
CA ARG A 157 -18.42 -10.42 1.19
C ARG A 157 -19.15 -10.39 -0.16
N THR A 158 -19.30 -11.55 -0.79
CA THR A 158 -20.06 -11.68 -2.05
C THR A 158 -21.55 -11.37 -1.87
N SER A 159 -22.08 -11.52 -0.66
CA SER A 159 -23.47 -11.21 -0.31
C SER A 159 -23.75 -9.72 -0.05
N SER A 160 -22.76 -8.83 -0.24
CA SER A 160 -22.89 -7.40 0.01
C SER A 160 -22.27 -6.57 -1.13
N THR A 161 -22.92 -5.45 -1.44
CA THR A 161 -22.42 -4.44 -2.39
C THR A 161 -21.60 -3.34 -1.71
N THR A 162 -21.64 -3.24 -0.37
CA THR A 162 -20.90 -2.24 0.42
C THR A 162 -19.71 -2.85 1.15
N THR A 163 -18.76 -2.01 1.56
CA THR A 163 -17.60 -2.40 2.35
C THR A 163 -17.90 -2.48 3.85
N GLU A 164 -17.03 -3.14 4.61
CA GLU A 164 -17.10 -3.11 6.07
C GLU A 164 -16.97 -1.67 6.60
N ALA A 165 -16.02 -0.90 6.06
CA ALA A 165 -15.79 0.49 6.44
C ALA A 165 -16.97 1.43 6.20
N GLU A 166 -17.58 1.39 5.01
CA GLU A 166 -18.77 2.17 4.67
C GLU A 166 -19.94 1.87 5.61
N SER A 167 -20.15 0.58 5.89
CA SER A 167 -21.22 0.17 6.79
C SER A 167 -21.04 0.68 8.22
N TYR A 168 -19.80 0.75 8.70
CA TYR A 168 -19.47 1.25 10.04
C TYR A 168 -19.64 2.76 10.11
N LEU A 169 -19.14 3.53 9.13
CA LEU A 169 -19.36 4.98 9.08
C LEU A 169 -20.86 5.31 9.01
N ARG A 170 -21.62 4.57 8.19
CA ARG A 170 -23.07 4.74 8.07
C ARG A 170 -23.77 4.47 9.40
N LEU A 171 -23.41 3.38 10.10
CA LEU A 171 -23.96 3.08 11.41
C LEU A 171 -23.61 4.17 12.44
N ALA A 172 -22.38 4.68 12.42
CA ALA A 172 -21.94 5.75 13.30
C ALA A 172 -22.80 7.02 13.12
N LEU A 173 -22.97 7.46 11.87
CA LEU A 173 -23.79 8.62 11.53
C LEU A 173 -25.27 8.41 11.91
N ASN A 174 -25.86 7.27 11.54
CA ASN A 174 -27.25 6.96 11.88
C ASN A 174 -27.49 6.82 13.39
N SER A 175 -26.45 6.51 14.17
CA SER A 175 -26.52 6.41 15.63
C SER A 175 -26.17 7.72 16.33
N ASN A 176 -25.93 8.81 15.57
CA ASN A 176 -25.57 10.14 16.06
C ASN A 176 -24.37 10.14 17.04
N VAL A 177 -23.40 9.23 16.85
CA VAL A 177 -22.26 9.09 17.80
C VAL A 177 -21.29 10.28 17.74
N PHE A 178 -21.38 11.10 16.69
CA PHE A 178 -20.58 12.32 16.50
C PHE A 178 -21.30 13.60 16.98
N GLY A 179 -22.53 13.49 17.47
CA GLY A 179 -23.35 14.63 17.89
C GLY A 179 -24.05 15.36 16.74
N GLU A 180 -25.02 16.21 17.10
CA GLU A 180 -26.00 16.79 16.17
C GLU A 180 -25.43 17.85 15.20
N SER A 181 -24.30 18.48 15.56
CA SER A 181 -23.86 19.75 14.97
C SER A 181 -22.96 19.65 13.71
N SER A 182 -22.75 18.46 13.15
CA SER A 182 -21.95 18.34 11.91
C SER A 182 -22.29 17.08 11.11
N HIS A 183 -23.17 17.23 10.13
CA HIS A 183 -23.49 16.20 9.14
C HIS A 183 -23.04 16.66 7.74
N PRO A 184 -22.09 15.96 7.09
CA PRO A 184 -21.25 14.87 7.60
C PRO A 184 -20.17 15.37 8.59
N TYR A 185 -19.77 14.51 9.53
CA TYR A 185 -18.69 14.83 10.47
C TYR A 185 -17.33 14.89 9.74
N PRO A 186 -16.64 16.05 9.68
CA PRO A 186 -15.50 16.25 8.80
C PRO A 186 -14.25 15.44 9.19
N ARG A 187 -14.19 14.93 10.43
CA ARG A 187 -13.06 14.14 10.95
C ARG A 187 -13.41 12.64 11.05
N ALA A 188 -14.26 12.15 10.16
CA ALA A 188 -14.51 10.73 9.97
C ALA A 188 -14.51 10.37 8.48
N THR A 189 -13.82 9.29 8.11
CA THR A 189 -13.77 8.77 6.73
C THR A 189 -13.66 7.24 6.72
N THR A 190 -13.72 6.65 5.52
CA THR A 190 -13.52 5.22 5.27
C THR A 190 -12.21 4.94 4.54
N GLU A 191 -11.68 3.73 4.77
CA GLU A 191 -10.67 3.03 3.99
C GLU A 191 -11.34 1.74 3.48
N ASN A 192 -11.53 1.66 2.16
CA ASN A 192 -12.47 0.73 1.53
C ASN A 192 -11.82 -0.49 0.84
N TYR A 193 -10.53 -0.73 1.05
CA TYR A 193 -9.77 -1.72 0.29
C TYR A 193 -9.07 -2.77 1.14
N ALA A 194 -8.92 -2.59 2.46
CA ALA A 194 -8.23 -3.57 3.28
C ALA A 194 -8.93 -4.93 3.29
N LEU A 195 -8.16 -5.99 3.03
CA LEU A 195 -8.63 -7.39 2.99
C LEU A 195 -8.20 -8.17 4.25
N ASP A 196 -7.28 -7.61 5.03
CA ASP A 196 -6.77 -8.21 6.26
C ASP A 196 -6.31 -7.16 7.28
N SER A 197 -5.85 -7.63 8.44
CA SER A 197 -5.42 -6.77 9.54
C SER A 197 -4.17 -5.94 9.26
N PHE A 198 -3.25 -6.42 8.40
CA PHE A 198 -2.06 -5.66 8.05
C PHE A 198 -2.44 -4.50 7.12
N GLN A 199 -3.28 -4.78 6.12
CA GLN A 199 -3.83 -3.76 5.23
C GLN A 199 -4.71 -2.78 5.98
N ASN A 200 -5.50 -3.21 6.98
CA ASN A 200 -6.27 -2.28 7.81
C ASN A 200 -5.37 -1.20 8.44
N LEU A 201 -4.15 -1.57 8.85
CA LEU A 201 -3.20 -0.61 9.39
C LEU A 201 -2.55 0.24 8.28
N LEU A 202 -1.90 -0.41 7.31
CA LEU A 202 -1.13 0.29 6.27
C LEU A 202 -2.01 1.17 5.37
N PHE A 203 -3.19 0.69 4.96
CA PHE A 203 -4.09 1.44 4.11
C PHE A 203 -4.76 2.58 4.87
N SER A 204 -4.99 2.46 6.19
CA SER A 204 -5.48 3.58 6.98
C SER A 204 -4.44 4.70 7.09
N ILE A 205 -3.14 4.37 7.20
CA ILE A 205 -2.05 5.36 7.15
C ILE A 205 -2.06 6.09 5.79
N ALA A 206 -2.16 5.33 4.69
CA ALA A 206 -2.22 5.90 3.35
C ALA A 206 -3.49 6.74 3.12
N ARG A 207 -4.63 6.30 3.66
CA ARG A 207 -5.91 7.01 3.58
C ARG A 207 -5.89 8.29 4.40
N PHE A 208 -5.26 8.29 5.57
CA PHE A 208 -5.02 9.52 6.34
C PHE A 208 -4.25 10.53 5.48
N HIS A 209 -3.14 10.13 4.87
CA HIS A 209 -2.37 10.98 3.96
C HIS A 209 -3.18 11.49 2.76
N GLU A 210 -3.94 10.62 2.09
CA GLU A 210 -4.82 11.02 0.98
C GLU A 210 -5.87 12.06 1.43
N TYR A 211 -6.39 11.92 2.64
CA TYR A 211 -7.45 12.77 3.19
C TYR A 211 -6.94 14.12 3.76
N SER A 212 -5.86 14.11 4.54
CA SER A 212 -5.31 15.29 5.22
C SER A 212 -4.22 16.00 4.41
N GLY A 213 -3.51 15.28 3.53
CA GLY A 213 -2.35 15.77 2.79
C GLY A 213 -1.00 15.57 3.49
N HIS A 214 -0.96 14.88 4.64
CA HIS A 214 0.26 14.57 5.40
C HIS A 214 0.09 13.25 6.19
N TYR A 215 1.19 12.63 6.62
CA TYR A 215 1.13 11.38 7.39
C TYR A 215 0.86 11.66 8.88
N PRO A 216 0.22 10.73 9.62
CA PRO A 216 -0.07 10.94 11.04
C PRO A 216 1.19 10.82 11.90
N ASP A 217 1.21 11.53 13.03
CA ASP A 217 2.23 11.40 14.08
C ASP A 217 1.90 10.26 15.06
N HIS A 218 0.62 10.06 15.36
CA HIS A 218 0.14 9.08 16.34
C HIS A 218 -0.89 8.15 15.73
N ILE A 219 -0.88 6.88 16.14
CA ILE A 219 -1.89 5.90 15.73
C ILE A 219 -2.57 5.31 16.98
N THR A 220 -3.89 5.28 16.99
CA THR A 220 -4.68 4.49 17.94
C THR A 220 -5.56 3.51 17.18
N VAL A 221 -5.41 2.21 17.44
CA VAL A 221 -6.30 1.18 16.88
C VAL A 221 -7.33 0.79 17.92
N VAL A 222 -8.61 0.78 17.54
CA VAL A 222 -9.73 0.29 18.36
C VAL A 222 -10.25 -1.01 17.75
N GLY A 223 -10.16 -2.12 18.47
CA GLY A 223 -10.60 -3.42 17.95
C GLY A 223 -10.71 -4.49 19.03
N TYR A 224 -10.75 -5.75 18.61
CA TYR A 224 -10.77 -6.88 19.56
C TYR A 224 -9.46 -6.99 20.34
N GLU A 225 -9.54 -7.16 21.67
CA GLU A 225 -8.37 -7.27 22.56
C GLU A 225 -7.50 -8.47 22.19
N MET A 226 -8.11 -9.61 21.82
CA MET A 226 -7.38 -10.77 21.31
C MET A 226 -6.44 -10.48 20.11
N LYS A 227 -6.65 -9.39 19.36
CA LYS A 227 -5.81 -9.02 18.21
C LYS A 227 -4.69 -8.04 18.57
N ARG A 228 -4.63 -7.54 19.81
CA ARG A 228 -3.66 -6.53 20.26
C ARG A 228 -2.23 -6.91 19.88
N ALA A 229 -1.77 -8.08 20.33
CA ALA A 229 -0.40 -8.55 20.13
C ALA A 229 -0.03 -8.57 18.63
N ARG A 230 -0.95 -9.01 17.75
CA ARG A 230 -0.69 -9.01 16.31
C ARG A 230 -0.49 -7.60 15.75
N PHE A 231 -1.28 -6.62 16.20
CA PHE A 231 -1.11 -5.23 15.76
C PHE A 231 0.16 -4.59 16.36
N THR A 232 0.40 -4.76 17.66
CA THR A 232 1.49 -4.09 18.38
C THR A 232 2.85 -4.71 18.12
N ASP A 233 2.92 -6.04 18.02
CA ASP A 233 4.20 -6.76 18.03
C ASP A 233 4.62 -7.15 16.62
N LEU A 234 3.66 -7.34 15.71
CA LEU A 234 3.90 -7.76 14.33
C LEU A 234 3.65 -6.62 13.34
N HIS A 235 2.41 -6.15 13.16
CA HIS A 235 2.08 -5.18 12.10
C HIS A 235 2.79 -3.84 12.28
N ARG A 236 2.72 -3.25 13.49
CA ARG A 236 3.44 -2.02 13.83
C ARG A 236 4.95 -2.20 13.63
N ALA A 237 5.50 -3.34 14.05
CA ALA A 237 6.93 -3.62 13.91
C ALA A 237 7.36 -3.74 12.45
N ALA A 238 6.57 -4.41 11.61
CA ALA A 238 6.81 -4.55 10.17
C ALA A 238 6.78 -3.20 9.43
N LEU A 239 6.01 -2.23 9.94
CA LEU A 239 5.98 -0.85 9.46
C LEU A 239 7.03 0.06 10.11
N ARG A 240 7.85 -0.47 11.04
CA ARG A 240 8.80 0.30 11.85
C ARG A 240 8.17 1.48 12.58
N TRP A 241 6.87 1.45 12.86
CA TRP A 241 6.19 2.55 13.53
C TRP A 241 6.64 2.62 15.00
N PRO A 242 7.00 3.80 15.54
CA PRO A 242 7.52 3.92 16.91
C PRO A 242 6.50 3.44 17.97
N LYS A 243 6.97 2.76 19.02
CA LYS A 243 6.08 2.12 20.03
C LYS A 243 5.31 3.17 20.83
N GLU A 244 5.99 4.24 21.21
CA GLU A 244 5.48 5.39 21.95
C GLU A 244 4.42 6.19 21.18
N LYS A 245 4.41 6.07 19.84
CA LYS A 245 3.44 6.70 18.93
C LYS A 245 2.33 5.75 18.49
N PHE A 246 2.22 4.54 19.09
CA PHE A 246 1.24 3.53 18.72
C PHE A 246 0.47 3.01 19.92
N HIS A 247 -0.83 3.25 19.94
CA HIS A 247 -1.74 2.82 20.99
C HIS A 247 -2.76 1.80 20.45
N TYR A 248 -3.16 0.86 21.31
CA TYR A 248 -4.19 -0.13 20.99
C TYR A 248 -5.22 -0.15 22.11
N ILE A 249 -6.50 -0.07 21.76
CA ILE A 249 -7.63 -0.17 22.67
C ILE A 249 -8.41 -1.42 22.28
N GLY A 250 -8.35 -2.43 23.15
CA GLY A 250 -9.08 -3.67 22.96
C GLY A 250 -10.43 -3.66 23.66
N ILE A 251 -11.44 -4.13 22.95
CA ILE A 251 -12.80 -4.31 23.43
C ILE A 251 -13.26 -5.68 22.96
N ASP A 252 -13.54 -6.57 23.92
CA ASP A 252 -14.03 -7.92 23.67
C ASP A 252 -15.50 -8.08 24.10
N PRO A 253 -16.21 -9.12 23.61
CA PRO A 253 -17.54 -9.43 24.08
C PRO A 253 -17.52 -9.81 25.57
N LYS A 254 -18.61 -9.52 26.30
CA LYS A 254 -18.72 -9.79 27.74
C LYS A 254 -18.78 -11.29 28.13
N VAL A 255 -18.81 -12.20 27.15
CA VAL A 255 -18.93 -13.65 27.37
C VAL A 255 -17.55 -14.30 27.35
N GLU A 256 -17.05 -14.69 28.53
CA GLU A 256 -15.68 -15.19 28.75
C GLU A 256 -15.33 -16.46 27.96
N GLU A 257 -16.23 -17.43 27.88
CA GLU A 257 -15.98 -18.72 27.18
C GLU A 257 -15.80 -18.52 25.67
N ALA A 258 -16.66 -17.68 25.08
CA ALA A 258 -16.54 -17.27 23.67
C ALA A 258 -15.25 -16.49 23.42
N SER A 259 -14.75 -15.73 24.41
CA SER A 259 -13.48 -15.02 24.35
C SER A 259 -12.29 -16.00 24.34
N ALA A 260 -12.30 -17.08 25.11
CA ALA A 260 -11.21 -18.06 25.14
C ALA A 260 -11.00 -18.77 23.79
N LEU A 261 -12.07 -19.28 23.17
CA LEU A 261 -12.00 -19.89 21.84
C LEU A 261 -11.57 -18.88 20.77
N ALA A 262 -12.08 -17.65 20.86
CA ALA A 262 -11.69 -16.59 19.93
C ALA A 262 -10.19 -16.25 20.05
N ARG A 263 -9.64 -16.19 21.26
CA ARG A 263 -8.19 -16.01 21.51
C ARG A 263 -7.36 -17.14 20.91
N GLN A 264 -7.77 -18.40 21.07
CA GLN A 264 -7.07 -19.53 20.46
C GLN A 264 -7.11 -19.46 18.93
N GLY A 265 -8.28 -19.16 18.36
CA GLY A 265 -8.46 -18.98 16.93
C GLY A 265 -7.64 -17.82 16.36
N GLU A 266 -7.52 -16.71 17.10
CA GLU A 266 -6.66 -15.57 16.77
C GLU A 266 -5.20 -16.00 16.76
N GLN A 267 -4.73 -16.68 17.80
CA GLN A 267 -3.34 -17.11 17.92
C GLN A 267 -2.94 -18.04 16.77
N GLN A 268 -3.81 -18.98 16.40
CA GLN A 268 -3.56 -19.97 15.37
C GLN A 268 -3.69 -19.41 13.95
N ASN A 269 -4.72 -18.62 13.67
CA ASN A 269 -5.08 -18.19 12.31
C ASN A 269 -4.73 -16.71 12.03
N GLY A 270 -4.21 -16.01 13.02
CA GLY A 270 -3.85 -14.60 12.98
C GLY A 270 -2.40 -14.39 13.36
N TYR A 271 -2.07 -14.45 14.66
CA TYR A 271 -0.74 -14.11 15.16
C TYR A 271 0.37 -14.99 14.56
N ARG A 272 0.25 -16.32 14.69
CA ARG A 272 1.28 -17.27 14.21
C ARG A 272 1.56 -17.19 12.69
N PRO A 273 0.56 -17.03 11.80
CA PRO A 273 0.83 -16.79 10.39
C PRO A 273 1.64 -15.51 10.14
N TYR A 274 1.24 -14.38 10.74
CA TYR A 274 1.96 -13.12 10.55
C TYR A 274 3.34 -13.11 11.21
N SER A 275 3.59 -13.94 12.22
CA SER A 275 4.95 -14.07 12.78
C SER A 275 5.92 -14.76 11.82
N LYS A 276 5.43 -15.39 10.75
CA LYS A 276 6.21 -16.05 9.71
C LYS A 276 6.20 -15.29 8.38
N ASP A 277 5.23 -14.41 8.17
CA ASP A 277 5.08 -13.61 6.96
C ASP A 277 4.56 -12.21 7.35
N PHE A 278 5.50 -11.29 7.57
CA PHE A 278 5.22 -9.98 8.17
C PHE A 278 4.28 -9.13 7.32
N TYR A 279 4.35 -9.31 5.99
CA TYR A 279 3.58 -8.51 5.03
C TYR A 279 2.38 -9.27 4.46
N GLY A 280 2.14 -10.52 4.87
CA GLY A 280 0.99 -11.33 4.45
C GLY A 280 0.94 -11.63 2.95
N CYS A 281 2.10 -11.63 2.28
CA CYS A 281 2.21 -11.77 0.83
C CYS A 281 2.62 -13.18 0.38
N HIS A 282 2.71 -14.15 1.30
CA HIS A 282 3.09 -15.53 1.02
C HIS A 282 1.99 -16.54 1.39
N SER A 283 2.04 -17.71 0.74
CA SER A 283 1.30 -18.93 1.10
C SER A 283 -0.16 -18.69 1.53
N ASP A 284 -0.50 -19.03 2.77
CA ASP A 284 -1.87 -19.00 3.30
C ASP A 284 -2.43 -17.58 3.45
N LEU A 285 -1.59 -16.60 3.82
CA LEU A 285 -2.04 -15.22 3.98
C LEU A 285 -2.34 -14.59 2.62
N LEU A 286 -1.51 -14.87 1.60
CA LEU A 286 -1.79 -14.46 0.23
C LEU A 286 -3.07 -15.14 -0.31
N ALA A 287 -3.24 -16.44 -0.08
CA ALA A 287 -4.45 -17.15 -0.49
C ALA A 287 -5.70 -16.56 0.17
N LYS A 288 -5.62 -16.20 1.46
CA LYS A 288 -6.68 -15.51 2.20
C LYS A 288 -6.98 -14.11 1.67
N ARG A 289 -5.97 -13.35 1.23
CA ARG A 289 -6.19 -12.06 0.56
C ARG A 289 -6.94 -12.24 -0.76
N LYS A 290 -6.50 -13.20 -1.58
CA LYS A 290 -7.15 -13.51 -2.87
C LYS A 290 -8.61 -13.90 -2.70
N SER A 291 -8.93 -14.76 -1.73
CA SER A 291 -10.33 -15.17 -1.48
C SER A 291 -11.22 -14.05 -0.96
N ARG A 292 -10.64 -13.01 -0.36
CA ARG A 292 -11.36 -11.84 0.17
C ARG A 292 -11.49 -10.69 -0.81
N ASN A 293 -11.01 -10.82 -2.05
CA ASN A 293 -11.23 -9.84 -3.12
C ASN A 293 -12.07 -10.40 -4.27
N PRO A 294 -13.31 -10.87 -4.01
CA PRO A 294 -14.13 -11.48 -5.06
C PRO A 294 -14.60 -10.47 -6.13
N PHE A 295 -14.44 -9.17 -5.89
CA PHE A 295 -14.84 -8.09 -6.79
C PHE A 295 -13.68 -7.47 -7.56
N SER A 296 -12.48 -8.06 -7.51
CA SER A 296 -11.30 -7.61 -8.26
C SER A 296 -10.96 -6.12 -8.05
N ARG A 297 -11.12 -5.63 -6.82
CA ARG A 297 -10.83 -4.24 -6.45
C ARG A 297 -9.34 -4.03 -6.18
N PHE A 298 -8.85 -2.83 -6.44
CA PHE A 298 -7.50 -2.39 -6.08
C PHE A 298 -7.56 -0.95 -5.55
N HIS A 299 -6.63 -0.59 -4.67
CA HIS A 299 -6.60 0.73 -4.02
C HIS A 299 -5.89 1.79 -4.87
N SER A 300 -6.23 3.06 -4.67
CA SER A 300 -5.60 4.22 -5.33
C SER A 300 -4.25 4.63 -4.71
N TYR A 301 -3.86 4.05 -3.57
CA TYR A 301 -2.75 4.56 -2.77
C TYR A 301 -1.36 4.55 -3.45
N LEU A 302 -1.16 3.79 -4.53
CA LEU A 302 0.06 3.87 -5.34
C LEU A 302 0.23 5.24 -6.02
N THR A 303 -0.88 5.95 -6.26
CA THR A 303 -0.90 7.28 -6.86
C THR A 303 -1.04 8.38 -5.81
N SER A 304 -1.87 8.18 -4.78
CA SER A 304 -2.10 9.20 -3.74
C SER A 304 -0.99 9.27 -2.69
N SER A 305 -0.24 8.19 -2.50
CA SER A 305 0.82 8.06 -1.49
C SER A 305 2.06 7.39 -2.10
N PRO A 306 2.68 8.01 -3.13
CA PRO A 306 3.77 7.41 -3.90
C PRO A 306 5.01 7.09 -3.06
N GLU A 307 5.20 7.75 -1.92
CA GLU A 307 6.28 7.48 -0.97
C GLU A 307 6.18 6.09 -0.34
N LEU A 308 4.96 5.51 -0.30
CA LEU A 308 4.72 4.16 0.21
C LEU A 308 4.73 3.09 -0.89
N ARG A 309 5.01 3.45 -2.14
CA ARG A 309 4.95 2.52 -3.28
C ARG A 309 5.77 1.25 -3.05
N GLU A 310 7.04 1.42 -2.68
CA GLU A 310 7.94 0.29 -2.44
C GLU A 310 7.45 -0.60 -1.29
N LEU A 311 6.85 0.01 -0.25
CA LEU A 311 6.29 -0.72 0.88
C LEU A 311 5.03 -1.50 0.49
N PHE A 312 4.15 -0.95 -0.35
CA PHE A 312 2.96 -1.66 -0.84
C PHE A 312 3.32 -2.89 -1.68
N GLU A 313 4.40 -2.78 -2.47
CA GLU A 313 4.91 -3.86 -3.33
C GLU A 313 5.91 -4.76 -2.61
N TYR A 314 6.22 -4.49 -1.33
CA TYR A 314 7.24 -5.22 -0.59
C TYR A 314 6.78 -6.63 -0.21
N CYS A 315 7.47 -7.62 -0.76
CA CYS A 315 7.29 -9.03 -0.44
C CYS A 315 8.65 -9.73 -0.36
N PRO A 316 9.31 -9.73 0.81
CA PRO A 316 10.69 -10.17 0.93
C PRO A 316 10.82 -11.70 0.99
N SER A 317 11.99 -12.19 0.60
CA SER A 317 12.45 -13.55 0.88
C SER A 317 13.82 -13.45 1.54
N PRO A 318 13.96 -13.71 2.86
CA PRO A 318 12.96 -14.28 3.80
C PRO A 318 11.75 -13.38 4.11
N SER A 319 10.58 -14.00 4.32
CA SER A 319 9.26 -13.34 4.55
C SER A 319 9.12 -12.56 5.86
N THR A 320 10.13 -12.64 6.74
CA THR A 320 10.22 -11.91 8.00
C THR A 320 11.25 -10.77 7.95
N THR A 321 11.85 -10.51 6.79
CA THR A 321 12.77 -9.37 6.63
C THR A 321 11.96 -8.08 6.70
N VAL A 322 12.31 -7.18 7.61
CA VAL A 322 11.64 -5.87 7.72
C VAL A 322 12.11 -4.95 6.59
N PHE A 323 11.17 -4.19 6.01
CA PHE A 323 11.43 -3.18 5.00
C PHE A 323 12.50 -2.18 5.46
N GLN A 324 13.54 -1.98 4.63
CA GLN A 324 14.68 -1.11 4.95
C GLN A 324 14.65 0.23 4.19
N GLY A 325 13.74 0.41 3.23
CA GLY A 325 13.60 1.66 2.49
C GLY A 325 13.18 2.82 3.38
N LYS A 326 13.20 4.04 2.84
CA LYS A 326 12.79 5.24 3.56
C LYS A 326 11.28 5.24 3.77
N LEU A 327 10.82 5.55 4.98
CA LEU A 327 9.41 5.74 5.30
C LEU A 327 9.12 7.20 5.67
N PRO A 328 7.91 7.70 5.42
CA PRO A 328 7.55 9.09 5.75
C PRO A 328 7.62 9.45 7.24
N TRP A 329 7.64 8.47 8.12
CA TRP A 329 7.65 8.61 9.58
C TRP A 329 8.98 8.23 10.24
N ASP A 330 10.05 8.04 9.44
CA ASP A 330 11.40 7.80 9.94
C ASP A 330 12.04 9.05 10.59
#